data_AF-A0A7W3YCE5-F1
#
_entry.id   AF-A0A7W3YCE5-F1
#
_cell.length_a   1.000
_cell.length_b   1.000
_cell.length_c   1.000
_cell.angle_alpha   90.00
_cell.angle_beta   90.00
_cell.angle_gamma   90.00
#
_symmetry.space_group_name_H-M   'P 1'
#
loop_
_entity.id
_entity.type
_entity.pdbx_description
1 polymer ?
#
loop_
_entity_poly.entity_id
_entity_poly.type
_entity_poly.pdbx_seq_one_letter_code
_entity_poly.pdbx_strand_id
1 'polypeptide(L)'
;MKKGNIVFGLLFAISLFLIGGFSLDQFGFHSDLIGIVGTLLLIMAYLGLNWTKLKSGDHRTRVTTTWVVALLIIVIILNIIEVTLA
;
A
#
# COMPACT_ATOMS: atom_id res chain seq x y z
N MET A 1 -13.20 -14.37 -13.40
CA MET A 1 -12.55 -13.80 -12.19
C MET A 1 -13.59 -13.72 -11.07
N LYS A 2 -13.29 -14.14 -9.83
CA LYS A 2 -14.24 -13.98 -8.70
C LYS A 2 -14.46 -12.48 -8.45
N LYS A 3 -15.70 -12.05 -8.20
CA LYS A 3 -16.06 -10.62 -7.98
C LYS A 3 -15.14 -9.89 -7.01
N GLY A 4 -14.67 -10.55 -5.94
CA GLY A 4 -13.73 -9.98 -4.97
C GLY A 4 -12.40 -9.54 -5.58
N ASN A 5 -11.86 -10.26 -6.58
CA ASN A 5 -10.59 -9.90 -7.22
C ASN A 5 -10.72 -8.62 -8.06
N ILE A 6 -11.91 -8.31 -8.56
CA ILE A 6 -12.17 -7.07 -9.31
C ILE A 6 -12.18 -5.87 -8.36
N VAL A 7 -12.83 -6.01 -7.20
CA VAL A 7 -12.87 -4.97 -6.17
C VAL A 7 -11.46 -4.66 -5.67
N PHE A 8 -10.68 -5.67 -5.28
CA PHE A 8 -9.31 -5.44 -4.81
C PHE A 8 -8.37 -4.97 -5.92
N GLY A 9 -8.58 -5.39 -7.17
CA GLY A 9 -7.84 -4.86 -8.32
C GLY A 9 -8.12 -3.37 -8.56
N LEU A 10 -9.39 -2.96 -8.44
CA LEU A 10 -9.78 -1.54 -8.52
C LEU A 10 -9.20 -0.74 -7.33
N LEU A 11 -9.27 -1.30 -6.12
CA LEU A 11 -8.70 -0.70 -4.91
C LEU A 11 -7.19 -0.50 -5.08
N PHE A 12 -6.48 -1.47 -5.66
CA PHE A 12 -5.06 -1.39 -5.95
C PHE A 12 -4.76 -0.26 -6.95
N ALA A 13 -5.51 -0.17 -8.05
CA ALA A 13 -5.35 0.90 -9.04
C ALA A 13 -5.61 2.29 -8.45
N ILE A 14 -6.66 2.44 -7.64
CA ILE A 14 -6.97 3.70 -6.93
C ILE A 14 -5.85 4.06 -5.95
N SER A 15 -5.33 3.08 -5.22
CA SER A 15 -4.21 3.28 -4.30
C SER A 15 -2.96 3.80 -5.02
N LEU A 16 -2.61 3.18 -6.15
CA LEU A 16 -1.50 3.64 -6.98
C LEU A 16 -1.73 5.03 -7.58
N PHE A 17 -2.97 5.36 -7.97
CA PHE A 17 -3.31 6.69 -8.45
C PHE A 17 -3.15 7.75 -7.36
N LEU A 18 -3.60 7.46 -6.14
CA LEU A 18 -3.46 8.37 -4.98
C LEU A 18 -1.98 8.57 -4.60
N ILE A 19 -1.16 7.53 -4.68
CA ILE A 19 0.29 7.61 -4.44
C ILE A 19 1.00 8.34 -5.60
N GLY A 20 0.61 8.07 -6.85
CA GLY A 20 1.24 8.62 -8.05
C GLY A 20 0.90 10.09 -8.31
N GLY A 21 -0.32 10.53 -7.96
CA GLY A 21 -0.69 11.95 -7.94
C GLY A 21 0.15 12.79 -6.97
N PHE A 22 0.87 12.13 -6.05
CA PHE A 22 1.71 12.74 -5.02
C PHE A 22 3.14 13.07 -5.50
N SER A 23 3.73 12.26 -6.37
CA SER A 23 5.14 12.38 -6.77
C SER A 23 5.45 13.61 -7.65
N LEU A 24 4.46 14.44 -7.97
CA LEU A 24 4.61 15.58 -8.88
C LEU A 24 4.91 16.91 -8.18
N ASP A 25 4.69 17.03 -6.87
CA ASP A 25 5.02 18.24 -6.12
C ASP A 25 6.21 18.03 -5.16
N GLN A 26 7.34 18.63 -5.56
CA GLN A 26 8.39 19.22 -4.71
C GLN A 26 9.22 18.30 -3.81
N PHE A 27 10.38 17.84 -4.33
CA PHE A 27 11.69 17.67 -3.65
C PHE A 27 11.80 17.02 -2.24
N GLY A 28 10.78 16.35 -1.71
CA GLY A 28 10.80 15.62 -0.42
C GLY A 28 9.84 14.42 -0.37
N PHE A 29 9.91 13.58 0.68
CA PHE A 29 8.87 12.57 1.00
C PHE A 29 7.71 13.20 1.79
N HIS A 30 7.38 14.46 1.49
CA HIS A 30 6.19 15.08 2.02
C HIS A 30 4.98 14.41 1.38
N SER A 31 4.12 13.83 2.20
CA SER A 31 2.89 13.20 1.79
C SER A 31 1.81 13.66 2.73
N ASP A 32 0.90 14.47 2.22
CA ASP A 32 -0.35 14.83 2.87
C ASP A 32 -1.10 13.55 3.24
N LEU A 33 -2.07 13.69 4.16
CA LEU A 33 -2.96 12.63 4.65
C LEU A 33 -3.44 11.66 3.54
N ILE A 34 -3.62 12.14 2.31
CA ILE A 34 -4.04 11.38 1.12
C ILE A 34 -3.05 10.26 0.75
N GLY A 35 -1.73 10.48 0.82
CA GLY A 35 -0.74 9.45 0.48
C GLY A 35 -0.59 8.38 1.56
N ILE A 36 -0.75 8.75 2.84
CA ILE A 36 -0.89 7.78 3.93
C ILE A 36 -2.12 6.90 3.69
N VAL A 37 -3.26 7.51 3.35
CA VAL A 37 -4.50 6.79 3.04
C VAL A 37 -4.33 5.87 1.82
N GLY A 38 -3.69 6.36 0.74
CA GLY A 38 -3.38 5.55 -0.45
C GLY A 38 -2.50 4.34 -0.13
N THR A 39 -1.52 4.52 0.76
CA THR A 39 -0.61 3.45 1.20
C THR A 39 -1.34 2.40 2.03
N LEU A 40 -2.23 2.81 2.94
CA LEU A 40 -3.08 1.90 3.71
C LEU A 40 -4.05 1.12 2.82
N LEU A 41 -4.65 1.79 1.83
CA LEU A 41 -5.50 1.13 0.83
C LEU A 41 -4.71 0.11 0.00
N LEU A 42 -3.45 0.41 -0.34
CA LEU A 42 -2.57 -0.50 -1.08
C LEU A 42 -2.30 -1.78 -0.28
N ILE A 43 -2.04 -1.65 1.03
CA ILE A 43 -1.88 -2.79 1.94
C ILE A 43 -3.13 -3.67 1.93
N MET A 44 -4.30 -3.06 2.10
CA MET A 44 -5.59 -3.79 2.13
C MET A 44 -5.90 -4.47 0.80
N ALA A 45 -5.62 -3.79 -0.31
CA ALA A 45 -5.76 -4.34 -1.66
C ALA A 45 -4.85 -5.55 -1.87
N TYR A 46 -3.59 -5.44 -1.48
CA TYR A 46 -2.60 -6.51 -1.63
C TYR A 46 -2.94 -7.74 -0.78
N LEU A 47 -3.36 -7.52 0.48
CA LEU A 47 -3.86 -8.57 1.37
C LEU A 47 -5.11 -9.25 0.79
N GLY A 48 -6.06 -8.47 0.28
CA GLY A 48 -7.29 -8.98 -0.33
C GLY A 48 -7.04 -9.83 -1.58
N LEU A 49 -6.15 -9.37 -2.48
CA LEU A 49 -5.76 -10.11 -3.69
C LEU A 49 -5.08 -11.45 -3.37
N ASN A 50 -4.30 -11.48 -2.28
CA ASN A 50 -3.55 -12.67 -1.87
C ASN A 50 -4.23 -13.49 -0.77
N TRP A 51 -5.43 -13.09 -0.32
CA TRP A 51 -6.10 -13.62 0.87
C TRP A 51 -6.26 -15.14 0.82
N THR A 52 -6.61 -15.70 -0.34
CA THR A 52 -6.82 -17.15 -0.48
C THR A 52 -5.52 -17.93 -0.25
N LYS A 53 -4.40 -17.42 -0.77
CA LYS A 53 -3.07 -18.03 -0.63
C LYS A 53 -2.48 -17.83 0.77
N LEU A 54 -2.73 -16.66 1.37
CA LEU A 54 -2.38 -16.38 2.77
C LEU A 54 -3.12 -17.31 3.73
N LYS A 55 -4.43 -17.54 3.50
CA LYS A 55 -5.26 -18.44 4.28
C LYS A 55 -4.85 -19.91 4.11
N SER A 56 -4.41 -20.32 2.92
CA SER A 56 -3.90 -21.68 2.69
C SER A 56 -2.50 -21.92 3.26
N GLY A 57 -1.90 -20.92 3.92
CA GLY A 57 -0.58 -21.05 4.53
C GLY A 57 0.58 -21.08 3.53
N ASP A 58 0.39 -20.58 2.31
CA ASP A 58 1.46 -20.56 1.31
C ASP A 58 2.65 -19.72 1.81
N HIS A 59 3.78 -20.40 2.05
CA HIS A 59 4.95 -19.78 2.69
C HIS A 59 5.50 -18.63 1.85
N ARG A 60 5.60 -18.83 0.53
CA ARG A 60 6.09 -17.80 -0.39
C ARG A 60 5.22 -16.55 -0.36
N THR A 61 3.90 -16.71 -0.48
CA THR A 61 2.97 -15.59 -0.42
C THR A 61 3.02 -14.89 0.92
N ARG A 62 3.14 -15.61 2.04
CA ARG A 62 3.32 -15.02 3.37
C ARG A 62 4.57 -14.16 3.44
N VAL A 63 5.72 -14.70 3.06
CA VAL A 63 7.00 -13.97 3.08
C VAL A 63 6.93 -12.72 2.21
N THR A 64 6.45 -12.85 0.97
CA THR A 64 6.30 -11.69 0.07
C THR A 64 5.35 -10.65 0.65
N THR A 65 4.21 -11.08 1.20
CA THR A 65 3.24 -10.15 1.82
C THR A 65 3.85 -9.43 3.01
N THR A 66 4.59 -10.13 3.88
CA THR A 66 5.27 -9.50 5.01
C THR A 66 6.25 -8.44 4.54
N TRP A 67 7.07 -8.73 3.52
CA TRP A 67 8.01 -7.76 2.97
C TRP A 67 7.31 -6.55 2.34
N VAL A 68 6.27 -6.77 1.55
CA VAL A 68 5.49 -5.69 0.95
C VAL A 68 4.87 -4.80 2.03
N VAL A 69 4.21 -5.39 3.02
CA VAL A 69 3.59 -4.63 4.13
C VAL A 69 4.65 -3.90 4.95
N ALA A 70 5.79 -4.54 5.25
CA ALA A 70 6.87 -3.91 5.98
C ALA A 70 7.43 -2.68 5.24
N LEU A 71 7.67 -2.79 3.94
CA LEU A 71 8.14 -1.67 3.11
C LEU A 71 7.12 -0.52 3.08
N LEU A 72 5.83 -0.83 2.93
CA LEU A 72 4.78 0.20 2.93
C LEU A 72 4.64 0.88 4.30
N ILE A 73 4.81 0.16 5.40
CA ILE A 73 4.86 0.74 6.75
C ILE A 73 6.08 1.64 6.91
N ILE A 74 7.25 1.23 6.43
CA ILE A 74 8.46 2.06 6.47
C ILE A 74 8.23 3.38 5.73
N VAL A 75 7.58 3.36 4.56
CA VAL A 75 7.23 4.58 3.81
C VAL A 75 6.34 5.51 4.63
N ILE A 76 5.32 4.98 5.32
CA ILE A 76 4.45 5.78 6.21
C ILE A 76 5.26 6.40 7.35
N ILE A 77 6.16 5.63 7.98
CA ILE A 77 6.99 6.12 9.08
C ILE A 77 7.91 7.24 8.62
N LEU A 78 8.61 7.06 7.48
CA LEU A 78 9.49 8.06 6.91
C LEU A 78 8.75 9.36 6.60
N ASN A 79 7.53 9.24 6.07
CA ASN A 79 6.67 10.38 5.82
C ASN A 79 6.28 11.13 7.11
N ILE A 80 5.87 10.41 8.17
CA ILE A 80 5.55 11.03 9.47
C ILE A 80 6.78 11.74 10.05
N ILE A 81 7.96 11.10 9.98
CA ILE A 81 9.21 11.69 10.45
C ILE A 81 9.50 13.01 9.72
N GLU A 82 9.38 13.03 8.39
CA GLU A 82 9.58 14.25 7.60
C GLU A 82 8.61 15.35 8.00
N VAL A 83 7.32 15.05 8.14
CA VAL A 83 6.31 16.04 8.57
C VAL A 83 6.59 16.59 9.97
N THR A 84 7.11 15.77 10.89
CA THR A 84 7.43 16.22 12.27
C THR A 84 8.74 16.99 12.40
N LEU A 85 9.68 16.80 11.46
CA LEU A 85 10.99 17.45 11.46
C LEU A 85 11.06 18.70 10.55
N ALA A 86 10.05 18.90 9.71
CA ALA A 86 9.86 20.09 8.87
C ALA A 86 9.32 21.28 9.69
#